data_AF-A0A0N0TG30-F1
#
_entry.id   AF-A0A0N0TG30-F1
#
_cell.length_a   1.000
_cell.length_b   1.000
_cell.length_c   1.000
_cell.angle_alpha   90.00
_cell.angle_beta   90.00
_cell.angle_gamma   90.00
#
_symmetry.space_group_name_H-M   'P 1'
#
loop_
_entity.id
_entity.type
_entity.pdbx_description
1 polymer ?
#
loop_
_entity_poly.entity_id
_entity_poly.type
_entity_poly.pdbx_seq_one_letter_code
_entity_poly.pdbx_strand_id
1 'polypeptide(L)'
;MHAVRRAVDEGELSVTVPERAVVAPPGPGGRGDYATNIALQLARAAGRPPRDVAEVLRARLLDERRFADVVVTGPGFLNVSLHNTASGDLVDEILRRGRRYGHTTSGFSGFALKIYCRAEVRAVVVTDVVARLARSQGDIVRVSCTGRPAPEWGSVLGADITTPGPRVIPDRSVTVHPVPARVDPLPLGRDAARWALLHPAAHDRPKIPGDHLVQRESNPLFRVRYAHARTRALLRNAADLGFHPEPGPVSAAEALTALLGDHPRVLAATATQHTPDRLARHLIAVADAVMPLLPAVLPLGEEKPSAAHRARLALAEAAGTVLAGGLSLLGIDAPDHL
;
A
#
# COMPACT_ATOMS: atom_id res chain seq x y z
N MET A 1 -27.92 16.30 8.42
CA MET A 1 -29.32 16.77 8.27
C MET A 1 -30.31 15.68 7.91
N HIS A 2 -29.94 14.62 7.18
CA HIS A 2 -30.85 13.52 6.84
C HIS A 2 -31.50 12.85 8.06
N ALA A 3 -30.71 12.53 9.11
CA ALA A 3 -31.22 12.00 10.37
C ALA A 3 -32.31 12.87 11.04
N VAL A 4 -32.17 14.21 10.99
CA VAL A 4 -33.17 15.14 11.55
C VAL A 4 -34.44 15.13 10.71
N ARG A 5 -34.33 15.14 9.37
CA ARG A 5 -35.50 15.05 8.46
C ARG A 5 -36.28 13.77 8.72
N ARG A 6 -35.61 12.63 8.75
CA ARG A 6 -36.25 11.34 9.02
C ARG A 6 -36.96 11.30 10.38
N ALA A 7 -36.36 11.87 11.42
CA ALA A 7 -37.00 11.95 12.73
C ALA A 7 -38.26 12.84 12.73
N VAL A 8 -38.32 13.85 11.88
CA VAL A 8 -39.52 14.69 11.68
C VAL A 8 -40.56 13.97 10.82
N ASP A 9 -40.14 13.36 9.71
CA ASP A 9 -41.02 12.64 8.78
C ASP A 9 -41.71 11.44 9.46
N GLU A 10 -41.01 10.78 10.39
CA GLU A 10 -41.53 9.65 11.19
C GLU A 10 -42.28 10.11 12.47
N GLY A 11 -42.41 11.42 12.71
CA GLY A 11 -43.19 11.99 13.81
C GLY A 11 -42.53 11.92 15.20
N GLU A 12 -41.29 11.47 15.31
CA GLU A 12 -40.55 11.39 16.58
C GLU A 12 -40.02 12.74 17.09
N LEU A 13 -39.78 13.69 16.19
CA LEU A 13 -39.42 15.08 16.51
C LEU A 13 -40.35 16.05 15.79
N SER A 14 -40.97 16.96 16.54
CA SER A 14 -41.77 18.05 15.97
C SER A 14 -40.94 19.34 15.92
N VAL A 15 -40.05 19.45 14.94
CA VAL A 15 -39.14 20.62 14.78
C VAL A 15 -39.02 21.04 13.32
N THR A 16 -38.79 22.34 13.09
CA THR A 16 -38.34 22.81 11.77
C THR A 16 -36.91 22.35 11.52
N VAL A 17 -36.67 21.64 10.43
CA VAL A 17 -35.35 21.12 10.08
C VAL A 17 -34.42 22.28 9.71
N PRO A 18 -33.29 22.48 10.42
CA PRO A 18 -32.34 23.53 10.08
C PRO A 18 -31.68 23.29 8.72
N GLU A 19 -31.23 24.36 8.05
CA GLU A 19 -30.51 24.22 6.77
C GLU A 19 -29.12 23.61 6.95
N ARG A 20 -28.47 23.89 8.10
CA ARG A 20 -27.10 23.45 8.41
C ARG A 20 -27.00 23.05 9.87
N ALA A 21 -26.17 22.04 10.13
CA ALA A 21 -25.70 21.72 11.47
C ALA A 21 -24.25 22.16 11.60
N VAL A 22 -23.90 22.76 12.74
CA VAL A 22 -22.51 23.07 13.06
C VAL A 22 -21.80 21.77 13.41
N VAL A 23 -20.69 21.51 12.74
CA VAL A 23 -19.82 20.37 12.98
C VAL A 23 -18.42 20.90 13.26
N ALA A 24 -17.83 20.50 14.38
CA ALA A 24 -16.51 20.93 14.81
C ALA A 24 -15.75 19.73 15.41
N PRO A 25 -14.42 19.80 15.58
CA PRO A 25 -13.69 18.82 16.37
C PRO A 25 -14.28 18.70 17.80
N PRO A 26 -14.27 17.52 18.43
CA PRO A 26 -14.75 17.37 19.80
C PRO A 26 -14.00 18.27 20.79
N GLY A 27 -14.74 18.89 21.71
CA GLY A 27 -14.17 19.69 22.78
C GLY A 27 -13.46 18.84 23.84
N PRO A 28 -12.85 19.47 24.87
CA PRO A 28 -12.18 18.76 25.96
C PRO A 28 -13.12 17.72 26.61
N GLY A 29 -12.72 16.44 26.57
CA GLY A 29 -13.52 15.31 27.08
C GLY A 29 -14.48 14.66 26.07
N GLY A 30 -14.62 15.19 24.86
CA GLY A 30 -15.30 14.53 23.74
C GLY A 30 -14.43 13.44 23.08
N ARG A 31 -15.06 12.46 22.44
CA ARG A 31 -14.40 11.33 21.75
C ARG A 31 -14.96 11.18 20.34
N GLY A 32 -14.15 10.82 19.34
CA GLY A 32 -14.55 10.66 17.95
C GLY A 32 -13.91 11.70 17.02
N ASP A 33 -14.31 11.70 15.74
CA ASP A 33 -13.73 12.57 14.71
C ASP A 33 -14.37 13.97 14.72
N TYR A 34 -15.68 14.02 15.00
CA TYR A 34 -16.46 15.25 14.94
C TYR A 34 -17.47 15.31 16.08
N ALA A 35 -17.88 16.52 16.45
CA ALA A 35 -18.95 16.80 17.37
C ALA A 35 -19.94 17.80 16.78
N THR A 36 -21.21 17.65 17.15
CA THR A 36 -22.27 18.61 16.80
C THR A 36 -23.18 18.89 18.00
N ASN A 37 -23.60 20.16 18.10
CA ASN A 37 -24.54 20.63 19.11
C ASN A 37 -25.99 20.67 18.61
N ILE A 38 -26.29 20.01 17.48
CA ILE A 38 -27.60 20.09 16.81
C ILE A 38 -28.75 19.70 17.74
N ALA A 39 -28.57 18.72 18.62
CA ALA A 39 -29.62 18.31 19.56
C ALA A 39 -29.97 19.41 20.57
N LEU A 40 -28.98 20.22 21.01
CA LEU A 40 -29.22 21.38 21.87
C LEU A 40 -30.02 22.47 21.17
N GLN A 41 -29.76 22.67 19.87
CA GLN A 41 -30.49 23.65 19.06
C GLN A 41 -31.94 23.23 18.84
N LEU A 42 -32.19 21.93 18.69
CA LEU A 42 -33.53 21.39 18.41
C LEU A 42 -34.38 21.16 19.66
N ALA A 43 -33.76 20.97 20.83
CA ALA A 43 -34.43 20.61 22.08
C ALA A 43 -35.63 21.51 22.44
N ARG A 44 -35.43 22.84 22.36
CA ARG A 44 -36.48 23.81 22.72
C ARG A 44 -37.68 23.70 21.79
N ALA A 45 -37.44 23.61 20.48
CA ALA A 45 -38.51 23.47 19.49
C ALA A 45 -39.21 22.11 19.61
N ALA A 46 -38.46 21.06 19.96
CA ALA A 46 -38.99 19.71 20.14
C ALA A 46 -39.80 19.54 21.44
N GLY A 47 -39.71 20.49 22.39
CA GLY A 47 -40.30 20.35 23.72
C GLY A 47 -39.70 19.23 24.56
N ARG A 48 -38.45 18.83 24.28
CA ARG A 48 -37.79 17.66 24.88
C ARG A 48 -36.42 18.02 25.48
N PRO A 49 -35.94 17.31 26.51
CA PRO A 49 -34.56 17.45 26.99
C PRO A 49 -33.56 17.24 25.84
N PRO A 50 -32.47 18.03 25.75
CA PRO A 50 -31.53 17.91 24.63
C PRO A 50 -30.86 16.53 24.54
N ARG A 51 -30.69 15.85 25.68
CA ARG A 51 -30.18 14.49 25.72
C ARG A 51 -31.11 13.50 25.03
N ASP A 52 -32.41 13.62 25.21
CA ASP A 52 -33.40 12.73 24.57
C ASP A 52 -33.44 12.96 23.07
N VAL A 53 -33.34 14.22 22.63
CA VAL A 53 -33.20 14.55 21.21
C VAL A 53 -31.90 13.99 20.65
N ALA A 54 -30.80 14.03 21.41
CA ALA A 54 -29.53 13.46 21.01
C ALA A 54 -29.63 11.93 20.86
N GLU A 55 -30.29 11.20 21.76
CA GLU A 55 -30.46 9.75 21.64
C GLU A 55 -31.29 9.34 20.40
N VAL A 56 -32.35 10.10 20.10
CA VAL A 56 -33.16 9.91 18.87
C VAL A 56 -32.32 10.07 17.60
N LEU A 57 -31.46 11.10 17.58
CA LEU A 57 -30.56 11.33 16.45
C LEU A 57 -29.41 10.31 16.42
N ARG A 58 -28.90 9.89 17.58
CA ARG A 58 -27.86 8.87 17.71
C ARG A 58 -28.29 7.55 17.07
N ALA A 59 -29.49 7.06 17.39
CA ALA A 59 -30.02 5.82 16.82
C ALA A 59 -30.04 5.88 15.28
N ARG A 60 -30.52 7.01 14.72
CA ARG A 60 -30.59 7.21 13.26
C ARG A 60 -29.23 7.37 12.59
N LEU A 61 -28.28 8.01 13.28
CA LEU A 61 -26.91 8.12 12.77
C LEU A 61 -26.23 6.75 12.79
N LEU A 62 -26.42 5.94 13.83
CA LEU A 62 -25.86 4.57 13.87
C LEU A 62 -26.42 3.64 12.78
N ASP A 63 -27.63 3.89 12.28
CA ASP A 63 -28.19 3.17 11.13
C ASP A 63 -27.49 3.49 9.79
N GLU A 64 -26.74 4.59 9.69
CA GLU A 64 -26.03 4.93 8.46
C GLU A 64 -24.62 4.31 8.42
N ARG A 65 -24.30 3.61 7.33
CA ARG A 65 -23.02 2.89 7.13
C ARG A 65 -21.74 3.71 7.30
N ARG A 66 -21.82 5.05 7.26
CA ARG A 66 -20.66 5.94 7.37
C ARG A 66 -20.23 6.22 8.81
N PHE A 67 -21.06 5.92 9.80
CA PHE A 67 -20.78 6.24 11.21
C PHE A 67 -20.37 4.97 11.96
N ALA A 68 -19.14 4.95 12.47
CA ALA A 68 -18.58 3.83 13.23
C ALA A 68 -19.09 3.79 14.66
N ASP A 69 -19.25 4.96 15.27
CA ASP A 69 -19.83 5.12 16.58
C ASP A 69 -20.41 6.52 16.73
N VAL A 70 -21.40 6.66 17.60
CA VAL A 70 -22.01 7.93 17.96
C VAL A 70 -22.24 7.93 19.47
N VAL A 71 -21.57 8.84 20.18
CA VAL A 71 -21.62 8.95 21.64
C VAL A 71 -22.22 10.29 22.03
N VAL A 72 -23.29 10.24 22.84
CA VAL A 72 -23.87 11.43 23.46
C VAL A 72 -23.07 11.81 24.70
N THR A 73 -22.53 13.03 24.75
CA THR A 73 -21.81 13.55 25.92
C THR A 73 -22.46 14.81 26.49
N GLY A 74 -22.24 15.01 27.80
CA GLY A 74 -22.71 16.18 28.52
C GLY A 74 -24.21 16.42 28.38
N PRO A 75 -24.66 17.66 28.11
CA PRO A 75 -26.08 18.00 28.03
C PRO A 75 -26.78 17.50 26.75
N GLY A 76 -26.06 16.99 25.75
CA GLY A 76 -26.65 16.56 24.46
C GLY A 76 -25.75 16.80 23.24
N PHE A 77 -24.42 16.77 23.41
CA PHE A 77 -23.50 16.82 22.26
C PHE A 77 -23.41 15.44 21.62
N LEU A 78 -23.52 15.38 20.30
CA LEU A 78 -23.30 14.16 19.52
C LEU A 78 -21.86 14.16 19.04
N ASN A 79 -21.04 13.25 19.58
CA ASN A 79 -19.70 13.01 19.09
C ASN A 79 -19.72 11.76 18.21
N VAL A 80 -19.11 11.86 17.04
CA VAL A 80 -19.32 10.94 15.93
C VAL A 80 -17.96 10.47 15.46
N SER A 81 -17.80 9.15 15.37
CA SER A 81 -16.69 8.49 14.72
C SER A 81 -17.15 8.02 13.34
N LEU A 82 -16.38 8.29 12.30
CA LEU A 82 -16.67 7.82 10.94
C LEU A 82 -16.06 6.42 10.73
N HIS A 83 -16.72 5.61 9.90
CA HIS A 83 -16.02 4.48 9.29
C HIS A 83 -14.95 5.07 8.35
N ASN A 84 -13.67 4.84 8.65
CA ASN A 84 -12.60 5.11 7.68
C ASN A 84 -12.61 4.02 6.60
N THR A 85 -13.66 4.00 5.76
CA THR A 85 -13.84 2.98 4.71
C THR A 85 -12.75 3.07 3.65
N ALA A 86 -12.13 4.24 3.46
CA ALA A 86 -11.05 4.45 2.50
C ALA A 86 -9.85 3.50 2.74
N SER A 87 -9.53 3.17 4.00
CA SER A 87 -8.47 2.20 4.29
C SER A 87 -8.92 0.75 4.06
N GLY A 88 -10.20 0.44 4.29
CA GLY A 88 -10.76 -0.89 4.04
C GLY A 88 -10.83 -1.20 2.54
N ASP A 89 -11.41 -0.28 1.76
CA ASP A 89 -11.56 -0.40 0.31
C ASP A 89 -10.20 -0.54 -0.40
N LEU A 90 -9.18 0.21 0.06
CA LEU A 90 -7.82 0.10 -0.44
C LEU A 90 -7.22 -1.28 -0.16
N VAL A 91 -7.36 -1.77 1.08
CA VAL A 91 -6.87 -3.10 1.47
C VAL A 91 -7.56 -4.18 0.63
N ASP A 92 -8.88 -4.11 0.49
CA ASP A 92 -9.65 -5.01 -0.38
C ASP A 92 -9.14 -5.00 -1.83
N GLU A 93 -8.88 -3.82 -2.39
CA GLU A 93 -8.33 -3.71 -3.73
C GLU A 93 -6.95 -4.37 -3.84
N ILE A 94 -6.06 -4.12 -2.90
CA ILE A 94 -4.70 -4.68 -2.90
C ILE A 94 -4.77 -6.20 -2.84
N LEU A 95 -5.55 -6.76 -1.91
CA LEU A 95 -5.67 -8.21 -1.74
C LEU A 95 -6.30 -8.87 -2.98
N ARG A 96 -7.34 -8.26 -3.56
CA ARG A 96 -7.98 -8.75 -4.79
C ARG A 96 -7.03 -8.73 -5.99
N ARG A 97 -6.20 -7.70 -6.12
CA ARG A 97 -5.22 -7.58 -7.21
C ARG A 97 -3.96 -8.41 -6.97
N GLY A 98 -3.69 -8.75 -5.70
CA GLY A 98 -2.51 -9.49 -5.28
C GLY A 98 -1.21 -8.80 -5.73
N ARG A 99 -0.23 -9.60 -6.17
CA ARG A 99 1.07 -9.12 -6.67
C ARG A 99 0.98 -8.22 -7.91
N ARG A 100 -0.19 -8.12 -8.54
CA ARG A 100 -0.46 -7.25 -9.70
C ARG A 100 -1.12 -5.92 -9.30
N TYR A 101 -1.25 -5.60 -8.02
CA TYR A 101 -1.71 -4.28 -7.59
C TYR A 101 -0.83 -3.18 -8.18
N GLY A 102 -1.45 -2.15 -8.78
CA GLY A 102 -0.77 -1.09 -9.52
C GLY A 102 -0.33 -1.44 -10.95
N HIS A 103 -0.57 -2.66 -11.44
CA HIS A 103 -0.41 -2.98 -12.86
C HIS A 103 -1.58 -2.41 -13.67
N THR A 104 -1.30 -2.01 -14.92
CA THR A 104 -2.33 -1.57 -15.87
C THR A 104 -2.18 -2.28 -17.20
N THR A 105 -3.31 -2.57 -17.85
CA THR A 105 -3.38 -3.11 -19.21
C THR A 105 -3.70 -2.03 -20.25
N SER A 106 -4.01 -0.80 -19.81
CA SER A 106 -4.44 0.31 -20.67
C SER A 106 -3.29 1.02 -21.38
N GLY A 107 -2.04 0.67 -21.08
CA GLY A 107 -0.86 1.43 -21.54
C GLY A 107 -0.36 1.10 -22.93
N PHE A 108 -0.95 0.16 -23.66
CA PHE A 108 -0.49 -0.13 -25.03
C PHE A 108 -0.84 1.01 -25.98
N SER A 109 0.18 1.79 -26.33
CA SER A 109 0.08 2.99 -27.18
C SER A 109 0.00 2.68 -28.69
N GLY A 110 -0.06 1.41 -29.10
CA GLY A 110 0.11 1.01 -30.50
C GLY A 110 1.56 0.89 -30.95
N PHE A 111 2.53 1.28 -30.10
CA PHE A 111 3.96 1.16 -30.34
C PHE A 111 4.57 0.10 -29.42
N ALA A 112 5.60 -0.60 -29.90
CA ALA A 112 6.46 -1.37 -29.03
C ALA A 112 7.55 -0.45 -28.44
N LEU A 113 7.85 -0.63 -27.15
CA LEU A 113 8.97 0.03 -26.49
C LEU A 113 10.24 -0.79 -26.75
N LYS A 114 11.14 -0.24 -27.58
CA LYS A 114 12.46 -0.80 -27.83
C LYS A 114 13.46 -0.24 -26.83
N ILE A 115 13.96 -1.08 -25.93
CA ILE A 115 14.98 -0.70 -24.95
C ILE A 115 16.34 -1.17 -25.44
N TYR A 116 17.29 -0.24 -25.45
CA TYR A 116 18.67 -0.48 -25.84
C TYR A 116 19.61 -0.38 -24.64
N CYS A 117 20.52 -1.34 -24.50
CA CYS A 117 21.48 -1.40 -23.41
C CYS A 117 22.91 -1.69 -23.89
N ARG A 118 23.91 -1.48 -23.03
CA ARG A 118 25.26 -2.01 -23.27
C ARG A 118 25.37 -3.41 -22.68
N ALA A 119 26.17 -4.31 -23.26
CA ALA A 119 26.52 -5.58 -22.63
C ALA A 119 27.46 -5.36 -21.43
N GLU A 120 26.90 -4.78 -20.37
CA GLU A 120 27.50 -4.52 -19.08
C GLU A 120 26.49 -4.95 -18.01
N VAL A 121 26.97 -5.57 -16.92
CA VAL A 121 26.12 -6.29 -15.97
C VAL A 121 25.02 -5.43 -15.37
N ARG A 122 25.33 -4.19 -14.97
CA ARG A 122 24.32 -3.28 -14.41
C ARG A 122 23.33 -2.84 -15.47
N ALA A 123 23.78 -2.46 -16.66
CA ALA A 123 22.92 -2.06 -17.76
C ALA A 123 21.93 -3.17 -18.15
N VAL A 124 22.38 -4.43 -18.18
CA VAL A 124 21.55 -5.60 -18.46
C VAL A 124 20.50 -5.81 -17.36
N VAL A 125 20.89 -5.77 -16.08
CA VAL A 125 19.95 -5.94 -14.95
C VAL A 125 18.94 -4.79 -14.86
N VAL A 126 19.39 -3.54 -15.02
CA VAL A 126 18.49 -2.38 -15.05
C VAL A 126 17.52 -2.49 -16.22
N THR A 127 17.99 -2.91 -17.40
CA THR A 127 17.14 -3.08 -18.58
C THR A 127 16.09 -4.16 -18.39
N ASP A 128 16.44 -5.30 -17.79
CA ASP A 128 15.47 -6.35 -17.44
C ASP A 128 14.36 -5.79 -16.52
N VAL A 129 14.71 -5.03 -15.49
CA VAL A 129 13.72 -4.42 -14.58
C VAL A 129 12.88 -3.35 -15.26
N VAL A 130 13.50 -2.47 -16.06
CA VAL A 130 12.75 -1.47 -16.84
C VAL A 130 11.77 -2.16 -17.80
N ALA A 131 12.17 -3.26 -18.43
CA ALA A 131 11.29 -4.06 -19.27
C ALA A 131 10.14 -4.70 -18.47
N ARG A 132 10.40 -5.21 -17.26
CA ARG A 132 9.35 -5.74 -16.35
C ARG A 132 8.36 -4.65 -15.95
N LEU A 133 8.84 -3.46 -15.60
CA LEU A 133 8.03 -2.31 -15.24
C LEU A 133 7.18 -1.83 -16.41
N ALA A 134 7.76 -1.65 -17.59
CA ALA A 134 7.01 -1.24 -18.77
C ALA A 134 5.92 -2.28 -19.12
N ARG A 135 6.24 -3.58 -19.08
CA ARG A 135 5.24 -4.65 -19.27
C ARG A 135 4.13 -4.64 -18.21
N SER A 136 4.46 -4.33 -16.96
CA SER A 136 3.45 -4.22 -15.90
C SER A 136 2.48 -3.05 -16.13
N GLN A 137 2.90 -2.07 -16.92
CA GLN A 137 2.09 -0.94 -17.36
C GLN A 137 1.47 -1.14 -18.76
N GLY A 138 1.56 -2.35 -19.32
CA GLY A 138 0.90 -2.71 -20.57
C GLY A 138 1.72 -2.46 -21.84
N ASP A 139 2.99 -2.05 -21.73
CA ASP A 139 3.86 -1.91 -22.90
C ASP A 139 4.27 -3.28 -23.47
N ILE A 140 4.31 -3.36 -24.81
CA ILE A 140 5.01 -4.43 -25.52
C ILE A 140 6.48 -4.04 -25.60
N VAL A 141 7.35 -4.79 -24.93
CA VAL A 141 8.78 -4.43 -24.83
C VAL A 141 9.65 -5.35 -25.66
N ARG A 142 10.59 -4.74 -26.42
CA ARG A 142 11.70 -5.43 -27.07
C ARG A 142 13.01 -4.93 -26.48
N VAL A 143 13.94 -5.82 -26.16
CA VAL A 143 15.24 -5.46 -25.62
C VAL A 143 16.33 -5.82 -26.62
N SER A 144 17.34 -4.95 -26.73
CA SER A 144 18.55 -5.17 -27.53
C SER A 144 19.76 -4.62 -26.79
N CYS A 145 20.92 -5.24 -26.94
CA CYS A 145 22.14 -4.75 -26.31
C CYS A 145 23.34 -4.73 -27.26
N THR A 146 24.33 -3.89 -26.97
CA THR A 146 25.60 -3.86 -27.73
C THR A 146 26.41 -5.12 -27.44
N GLY A 147 26.56 -5.99 -28.42
CA GLY A 147 27.24 -7.27 -28.22
C GLY A 147 26.38 -8.26 -27.44
N ARG A 148 26.98 -9.40 -27.08
CA ARG A 148 26.30 -10.50 -26.41
C ARG A 148 26.55 -10.43 -24.91
N PRO A 149 25.51 -10.28 -24.06
CA PRO A 149 25.67 -10.39 -22.62
C PRO A 149 26.22 -11.75 -22.18
N ALA A 150 26.95 -11.75 -21.07
CA ALA A 150 27.51 -12.97 -20.52
C ALA A 150 26.37 -13.93 -20.09
N PRO A 151 26.43 -15.23 -20.44
CA PRO A 151 25.37 -16.20 -20.11
C PRO A 151 25.09 -16.30 -18.60
N GLU A 152 26.12 -16.14 -17.78
CA GLU A 152 26.05 -16.14 -16.32
C GLU A 152 25.14 -15.05 -15.73
N TRP A 153 24.97 -13.91 -16.41
CA TRP A 153 24.01 -12.89 -15.96
C TRP A 153 22.56 -13.36 -16.12
N GLY A 154 22.27 -14.19 -17.13
CA GLY A 154 20.99 -14.87 -17.25
C GLY A 154 20.82 -15.94 -16.18
N SER A 155 21.78 -16.87 -16.07
CA SER A 155 21.63 -18.03 -15.18
C SER A 155 21.73 -17.70 -13.68
N VAL A 156 22.54 -16.71 -13.28
CA VAL A 156 22.74 -16.34 -11.87
C VAL A 156 21.85 -15.16 -11.48
N LEU A 157 21.73 -14.13 -12.32
CA LEU A 157 20.98 -12.91 -11.98
C LEU A 157 19.54 -12.93 -12.52
N GLY A 158 19.15 -13.90 -13.34
CA GLY A 158 17.82 -13.97 -13.94
C GLY A 158 17.53 -12.81 -14.90
N ALA A 159 18.56 -12.23 -15.52
CA ALA A 159 18.44 -11.08 -16.42
C ALA A 159 18.39 -11.54 -17.89
N ASP A 160 17.28 -12.19 -18.28
CA ASP A 160 17.07 -12.66 -19.64
C ASP A 160 16.54 -11.55 -20.55
N ILE A 161 17.43 -10.92 -21.30
CA ILE A 161 17.11 -9.81 -22.21
C ILE A 161 16.59 -10.26 -23.59
N THR A 162 16.33 -11.55 -23.80
CA THR A 162 15.78 -12.01 -25.08
C THR A 162 14.26 -11.97 -25.01
N THR A 163 13.63 -11.14 -25.84
CA THR A 163 12.16 -11.17 -25.99
C THR A 163 11.80 -11.02 -27.47
N PRO A 164 11.31 -12.07 -28.13
CA PRO A 164 10.69 -11.94 -29.44
C PRO A 164 9.39 -11.13 -29.29
N GLY A 165 9.25 -10.04 -30.05
CA GLY A 165 7.99 -9.32 -30.23
C GLY A 165 7.54 -9.36 -31.69
N PRO A 166 6.27 -9.02 -32.01
CA PRO A 166 5.80 -8.98 -33.39
C PRO A 166 6.61 -7.96 -34.18
N ARG A 167 7.25 -8.33 -35.30
CA ARG A 167 8.18 -7.46 -36.04
C ARG A 167 7.54 -6.23 -36.71
N VAL A 168 6.22 -6.23 -36.86
CA VAL A 168 5.48 -5.27 -37.70
C VAL A 168 4.99 -4.05 -36.92
N ILE A 169 5.09 -4.05 -35.59
CA ILE A 169 4.66 -2.91 -34.76
C ILE A 169 5.78 -1.85 -34.76
N PRO A 170 5.46 -0.56 -35.02
CA PRO A 170 6.44 0.53 -34.98
C PRO A 170 7.00 0.72 -33.55
N ASP A 171 8.25 1.21 -33.48
CA ASP A 171 9.01 1.26 -32.22
C ASP A 171 9.23 2.68 -31.73
N ARG A 172 9.04 2.90 -30.43
CA ARG A 172 9.64 4.01 -29.68
C ARG A 172 10.88 3.50 -28.96
N SER A 173 11.99 4.23 -29.02
CA SER A 173 13.27 3.77 -28.49
C SER A 173 13.66 4.48 -27.21
N VAL A 174 14.21 3.73 -26.26
CA VAL A 174 14.78 4.21 -25.00
C VAL A 174 16.17 3.58 -24.81
N THR A 175 17.14 4.36 -24.38
CA THR A 175 18.48 3.88 -24.05
C THR A 175 18.68 3.84 -22.53
N VAL A 176 19.03 2.67 -22.02
CA VAL A 176 19.41 2.47 -20.62
C VAL A 176 20.93 2.53 -20.50
N HIS A 177 21.43 3.57 -19.83
CA HIS A 177 22.86 3.79 -19.66
C HIS A 177 23.21 4.21 -18.22
N PRO A 178 23.10 3.29 -17.24
CA PRO A 178 23.53 3.56 -15.88
C PRO A 178 25.06 3.59 -15.79
N VAL A 179 25.59 4.20 -14.73
CA VAL A 179 27.02 4.10 -14.40
C VAL A 179 27.38 2.64 -14.16
N PRO A 180 28.40 2.09 -14.85
CA PRO A 180 28.77 0.68 -14.74
C PRO A 180 29.12 0.23 -13.32
N ALA A 181 28.88 -1.05 -13.02
CA ALA A 181 29.45 -1.69 -11.84
C ALA A 181 30.96 -1.93 -12.07
N ARG A 182 31.77 -1.72 -11.02
CA ARG A 182 33.23 -1.98 -11.07
C ARG A 182 33.63 -3.33 -10.50
N VAL A 183 32.75 -3.92 -9.71
CA VAL A 183 32.98 -5.17 -8.97
C VAL A 183 31.98 -6.18 -9.49
N ASP A 184 32.41 -7.42 -9.63
CA ASP A 184 31.55 -8.52 -10.03
C ASP A 184 30.47 -8.76 -8.96
N PRO A 185 29.17 -8.63 -9.29
CA PRO A 185 28.09 -8.86 -8.34
C PRO A 185 27.74 -10.34 -8.18
N LEU A 186 28.21 -11.24 -9.06
CA LEU A 186 27.80 -12.66 -9.09
C LEU A 186 27.98 -13.41 -7.77
N PRO A 187 29.06 -13.21 -6.98
CA PRO A 187 29.24 -13.90 -5.70
C PRO A 187 28.16 -13.60 -4.66
N LEU A 188 27.40 -12.51 -4.80
CA LEU A 188 26.28 -12.20 -3.90
C LEU A 188 25.05 -13.08 -4.15
N GLY A 189 25.00 -13.83 -5.25
CA GLY A 189 23.80 -14.52 -5.69
C GLY A 189 22.71 -13.56 -6.19
N ARG A 190 21.64 -14.13 -6.76
CA ARG A 190 20.62 -13.40 -7.53
C ARG A 190 20.06 -12.16 -6.84
N ASP A 191 19.47 -12.33 -5.67
CA ASP A 191 18.70 -11.27 -5.00
C ASP A 191 19.57 -10.12 -4.52
N ALA A 192 20.66 -10.45 -3.81
CA ALA A 192 21.57 -9.45 -3.26
C ALA A 192 22.34 -8.70 -4.35
N ALA A 193 22.76 -9.40 -5.42
CA ALA A 193 23.35 -8.79 -6.60
C ALA A 193 22.39 -7.80 -7.27
N ARG A 194 21.15 -8.22 -7.54
CA ARG A 194 20.14 -7.35 -8.17
C ARG A 194 19.86 -6.12 -7.31
N TRP A 195 19.69 -6.31 -6.00
CA TRP A 195 19.50 -5.18 -5.09
C TRP A 195 20.68 -4.19 -5.13
N ALA A 196 21.92 -4.69 -5.04
CA ALA A 196 23.11 -3.86 -5.06
C ALA A 196 23.24 -3.03 -6.35
N LEU A 197 22.78 -3.57 -7.48
CA LEU A 197 22.80 -2.90 -8.79
C LEU A 197 21.64 -1.92 -9.01
N LEU A 198 20.47 -2.19 -8.42
CA LEU A 198 19.21 -1.48 -8.67
C LEU A 198 18.88 -0.42 -7.63
N HIS A 199 19.34 -0.58 -6.38
CA HIS A 199 19.04 0.35 -5.29
C HIS A 199 19.70 1.74 -5.48
N PRO A 200 20.97 1.85 -5.92
CA PRO A 200 21.58 3.14 -6.24
C PRO A 200 20.96 3.76 -7.50
N ALA A 201 20.86 5.09 -7.55
CA ALA A 201 20.34 5.78 -8.74
C ALA A 201 21.22 5.49 -9.97
N ALA A 202 20.64 5.61 -11.17
CA ALA A 202 21.35 5.25 -12.41
C ALA A 202 22.67 6.02 -12.61
N HIS A 203 22.75 7.27 -12.14
CA HIS A 203 23.95 8.10 -12.21
C HIS A 203 24.94 7.87 -11.05
N ASP A 204 24.54 7.14 -10.02
CA ASP A 204 25.41 6.77 -8.91
C ASP A 204 26.15 5.48 -9.21
N ARG A 205 27.38 5.36 -8.70
CA ARG A 205 28.13 4.11 -8.81
C ARG A 205 27.67 3.10 -7.75
N PRO A 206 27.31 1.85 -8.12
CA PRO A 206 26.98 0.83 -7.15
C PRO A 206 28.16 0.53 -6.24
N LYS A 207 27.89 0.50 -4.94
CA LYS A 207 28.79 -0.08 -3.95
C LYS A 207 28.32 -1.51 -3.73
N ILE A 208 29.19 -2.48 -3.98
CA ILE A 208 28.90 -3.91 -3.85
C ILE A 208 29.76 -4.48 -2.73
N PRO A 209 29.53 -4.11 -1.45
CA PRO A 209 30.11 -4.81 -0.32
C PRO A 209 29.37 -6.13 -0.07
N GLY A 210 30.03 -7.07 0.62
CA GLY A 210 29.42 -8.31 1.11
C GLY A 210 28.23 -8.08 2.06
N ASP A 211 28.06 -6.86 2.57
CA ASP A 211 26.99 -6.47 3.52
C ASP A 211 25.57 -6.76 3.04
N HIS A 212 25.35 -6.88 1.73
CA HIS A 212 24.02 -7.23 1.18
C HIS A 212 23.54 -8.63 1.57
N LEU A 213 24.47 -9.51 1.96
CA LEU A 213 24.16 -10.85 2.49
C LEU A 213 23.88 -10.84 4.00
N VAL A 214 24.21 -9.76 4.71
CA VAL A 214 24.14 -9.70 6.17
C VAL A 214 22.69 -9.48 6.61
N GLN A 215 22.19 -10.37 7.46
CA GLN A 215 20.86 -10.29 8.06
C GLN A 215 20.84 -9.30 9.24
N ARG A 216 20.84 -8.00 8.93
CA ARG A 216 20.78 -6.94 9.93
C ARG A 216 19.82 -5.84 9.50
N GLU A 217 19.25 -5.15 10.47
CA GLU A 217 18.24 -4.10 10.21
C GLU A 217 18.76 -2.95 9.33
N SER A 218 20.06 -2.65 9.38
CA SER A 218 20.68 -1.63 8.53
C SER A 218 20.88 -2.06 7.06
N ASN A 219 20.68 -3.34 6.72
CA ASN A 219 20.66 -3.81 5.34
C ASN A 219 19.25 -3.63 4.77
N PRO A 220 19.05 -2.71 3.81
CA PRO A 220 17.71 -2.40 3.31
C PRO A 220 17.07 -3.55 2.52
N LEU A 221 17.86 -4.43 1.88
CA LEU A 221 17.31 -5.64 1.25
C LEU A 221 16.73 -6.58 2.29
N PHE A 222 17.52 -6.87 3.34
CA PHE A 222 17.08 -7.72 4.44
C PHE A 222 15.84 -7.14 5.09
N ARG A 223 15.82 -5.83 5.37
CA ARG A 223 14.70 -5.12 5.99
C ARG A 223 13.39 -5.28 5.21
N VAL A 224 13.43 -5.12 3.88
CA VAL A 224 12.27 -5.30 3.01
C VAL A 224 11.78 -6.75 3.01
N ARG A 225 12.69 -7.72 2.84
CA ARG A 225 12.32 -9.16 2.86
C ARG A 225 11.82 -9.60 4.25
N TYR A 226 12.40 -9.07 5.32
CA TYR A 226 12.03 -9.35 6.70
C TYR A 226 10.65 -8.83 7.02
N ALA A 227 10.32 -7.59 6.64
CA ALA A 227 8.96 -7.07 6.76
C ALA A 227 7.94 -7.97 6.05
N HIS A 228 8.23 -8.38 4.80
CA HIS A 228 7.38 -9.33 4.08
C HIS A 228 7.23 -10.66 4.82
N ALA A 229 8.32 -11.33 5.18
CA ALA A 229 8.29 -12.63 5.88
C ALA A 229 7.53 -12.53 7.22
N ARG A 230 7.63 -11.40 7.94
CA ARG A 230 6.89 -11.17 9.18
C ARG A 230 5.38 -11.04 8.96
N THR A 231 4.94 -10.38 7.88
CA THR A 231 3.50 -10.36 7.53
C THR A 231 2.98 -11.77 7.22
N ARG A 232 3.77 -12.61 6.54
CA ARG A 232 3.44 -14.02 6.27
C ARG A 232 3.39 -14.85 7.55
N ALA A 233 4.32 -14.61 8.48
CA ALA A 233 4.30 -15.25 9.80
C ALA A 233 3.04 -14.88 10.60
N LEU A 234 2.63 -13.61 10.59
CA LEU A 234 1.41 -13.18 11.27
C LEU A 234 0.15 -13.87 10.72
N LEU A 235 0.06 -14.06 9.40
CA LEU A 235 -1.06 -14.77 8.79
C LEU A 235 -1.14 -16.23 9.24
N ARG A 236 0.00 -16.93 9.30
CA ARG A 236 0.07 -18.31 9.81
C ARG A 236 -0.33 -18.36 11.29
N ASN A 237 0.26 -17.51 12.11
CA ASN A 237 -0.02 -17.47 13.55
C ASN A 237 -1.48 -17.10 13.84
N ALA A 238 -2.08 -16.20 13.05
CA ALA A 238 -3.50 -15.85 13.20
C ALA A 238 -4.41 -17.02 12.84
N ALA A 239 -4.07 -17.79 11.81
CA ALA A 239 -4.78 -19.01 11.45
C ALA A 239 -4.70 -20.06 12.57
N ASP A 240 -3.52 -20.23 13.19
CA ASP A 240 -3.34 -21.11 14.35
C ASP A 240 -4.19 -20.66 15.56
N LEU A 241 -4.42 -19.35 15.71
CA LEU A 241 -5.31 -18.75 16.71
C LEU A 241 -6.79 -18.73 16.28
N GLY A 242 -7.14 -19.30 15.11
CA GLY A 242 -8.51 -19.45 14.64
C GLY A 242 -9.17 -18.16 14.13
N PHE A 243 -8.38 -17.18 13.65
CA PHE A 243 -8.94 -15.98 13.03
C PHE A 243 -8.26 -15.61 11.70
N HIS A 244 -8.95 -14.79 10.91
CA HIS A 244 -8.59 -14.43 9.55
C HIS A 244 -8.61 -12.92 9.36
N PRO A 245 -7.81 -12.40 8.42
CA PRO A 245 -7.83 -10.98 8.07
C PRO A 245 -9.22 -10.56 7.58
N GLU A 246 -9.65 -9.37 8.02
CA GLU A 246 -10.90 -8.75 7.59
C GLU A 246 -10.64 -7.24 7.44
N PRO A 247 -10.74 -6.66 6.23
CA PRO A 247 -10.47 -5.25 6.01
C PRO A 247 -11.36 -4.35 6.86
N GLY A 248 -10.76 -3.32 7.43
CA GLY A 248 -11.44 -2.42 8.35
C GLY A 248 -10.55 -1.26 8.77
N PRO A 249 -11.07 -0.34 9.60
CA PRO A 249 -10.32 0.82 10.06
C PRO A 249 -9.17 0.40 10.98
N VAL A 250 -8.00 0.98 10.77
CA VAL A 250 -6.82 0.81 11.63
C VAL A 250 -6.36 2.19 12.09
N SER A 251 -6.29 2.38 13.42
CA SER A 251 -5.79 3.61 14.04
C SER A 251 -4.29 3.77 13.83
N ALA A 252 -3.81 5.01 13.63
CA ALA A 252 -2.38 5.35 13.54
C ALA A 252 -1.65 4.62 12.40
N ALA A 253 -2.34 4.39 11.28
CA ALA A 253 -1.82 3.72 10.10
C ALA A 253 -1.79 4.62 8.84
N GLU A 254 -2.00 5.93 9.01
CA GLU A 254 -2.18 6.89 7.91
C GLU A 254 -0.96 6.89 6.97
N ALA A 255 0.25 6.82 7.52
CA ALA A 255 1.49 6.78 6.74
C ALA A 255 1.59 5.51 5.88
N LEU A 256 1.25 4.34 6.44
CA LEU A 256 1.24 3.09 5.70
C LEU A 256 0.16 3.10 4.62
N THR A 257 -1.08 3.47 4.97
CA THR A 257 -2.20 3.56 4.03
C THR A 257 -1.89 4.50 2.87
N ALA A 258 -1.29 5.66 3.13
CA ALA A 258 -0.86 6.58 2.08
C ALA A 258 0.18 5.96 1.13
N LEU A 259 1.21 5.30 1.68
CA LEU A 259 2.22 4.61 0.87
C LEU A 259 1.62 3.50 0.01
N LEU A 260 0.70 2.70 0.55
CA LEU A 260 0.01 1.65 -0.20
C LEU A 260 -0.88 2.25 -1.30
N GLY A 261 -1.55 3.37 -1.04
CA GLY A 261 -2.34 4.11 -2.04
C GLY A 261 -1.49 4.74 -3.15
N ASP A 262 -0.27 5.18 -2.84
CA ASP A 262 0.66 5.78 -3.80
C ASP A 262 1.35 4.75 -4.71
N HIS A 263 1.35 3.47 -4.34
CA HIS A 263 2.08 2.41 -5.05
C HIS A 263 1.79 2.36 -6.56
N PRO A 264 0.53 2.39 -7.04
CA PRO A 264 0.24 2.41 -8.49
C PRO A 264 0.88 3.59 -9.21
N ARG A 265 0.87 4.78 -8.57
CA ARG A 265 1.47 5.99 -9.13
C ARG A 265 2.99 5.89 -9.18
N VAL A 266 3.61 5.28 -8.17
CA VAL A 266 5.05 4.98 -8.15
C VAL A 266 5.42 4.01 -9.29
N LEU A 267 4.64 2.95 -9.53
CA LEU A 267 4.89 2.03 -10.64
C LEU A 267 4.80 2.72 -12.00
N ALA A 268 3.75 3.51 -12.25
CA ALA A 268 3.59 4.26 -13.49
C ALA A 268 4.75 5.25 -13.72
N ALA A 269 5.18 5.96 -12.67
CA ALA A 269 6.28 6.90 -12.74
C ALA A 269 7.64 6.21 -12.97
N THR A 270 7.90 5.10 -12.28
CA THR A 270 9.16 4.34 -12.43
C THR A 270 9.27 3.69 -13.81
N ALA A 271 8.17 3.20 -14.37
CA ALA A 271 8.11 2.69 -15.74
C ALA A 271 8.38 3.80 -16.77
N THR A 272 7.71 4.96 -16.63
CA THR A 272 7.86 6.10 -17.56
C THR A 272 9.26 6.70 -17.53
N GLN A 273 9.84 6.83 -16.34
CA GLN A 273 11.14 7.48 -16.14
C GLN A 273 12.31 6.50 -16.14
N HIS A 274 12.03 5.20 -16.23
CA HIS A 274 13.02 4.12 -16.21
C HIS A 274 13.93 4.17 -14.96
N THR A 275 13.33 4.42 -13.79
CA THR A 275 14.03 4.62 -12.50
C THR A 275 13.69 3.52 -11.49
N PRO A 276 14.26 2.31 -11.63
CA PRO A 276 13.95 1.19 -10.73
C PRO A 276 14.39 1.43 -9.27
N ASP A 277 15.36 2.31 -9.06
CA ASP A 277 15.83 2.74 -7.74
C ASP A 277 14.72 3.42 -6.91
N ARG A 278 13.78 4.11 -7.58
CA ARG A 278 12.62 4.70 -6.92
C ARG A 278 11.65 3.64 -6.38
N LEU A 279 11.48 2.53 -7.10
CA LEU A 279 10.68 1.41 -6.60
C LEU A 279 11.37 0.79 -5.38
N ALA A 280 12.69 0.55 -5.43
CA ALA A 280 13.43 0.04 -4.28
C ALA A 280 13.27 0.93 -3.03
N ARG A 281 13.40 2.26 -3.19
CA ARG A 281 13.19 3.23 -2.09
C ARG A 281 11.76 3.24 -1.57
N HIS A 282 10.77 3.11 -2.45
CA HIS A 282 9.37 2.99 -2.03
C HIS A 282 9.11 1.71 -1.22
N LEU A 283 9.70 0.57 -1.60
CA LEU A 283 9.56 -0.67 -0.83
C LEU A 283 10.20 -0.58 0.56
N ILE A 284 11.32 0.14 0.70
CA ILE A 284 11.91 0.45 2.02
C ILE A 284 10.91 1.26 2.85
N ALA A 285 10.31 2.31 2.28
CA ALA A 285 9.34 3.13 3.00
C ALA A 285 8.11 2.32 3.45
N VAL A 286 7.60 1.42 2.60
CA VAL A 286 6.49 0.51 2.97
C VAL A 286 6.92 -0.45 4.09
N ALA A 287 8.12 -1.02 4.00
CA ALA A 287 8.66 -1.88 5.05
C ALA A 287 8.81 -1.12 6.38
N ASP A 288 9.30 0.12 6.35
CA ASP A 288 9.44 0.97 7.52
C ASP A 288 8.10 1.31 8.17
N ALA A 289 7.10 1.60 7.34
CA ALA A 289 5.78 1.97 7.82
C ALA A 289 4.97 0.78 8.37
N VAL A 290 5.18 -0.44 7.87
CA VAL A 290 4.47 -1.62 8.37
C VAL A 290 5.07 -2.16 9.67
N MET A 291 6.38 -2.02 9.88
CA MET A 291 7.06 -2.62 11.03
C MET A 291 6.48 -2.22 12.41
N PRO A 292 6.13 -0.94 12.68
CA PRO A 292 5.50 -0.53 13.93
C PRO A 292 4.10 -1.13 14.18
N LEU A 293 3.39 -1.52 13.12
CA LEU A 293 2.06 -2.12 13.20
C LEU A 293 2.11 -3.56 13.72
N LEU A 294 3.15 -4.31 13.31
CA LEU A 294 3.22 -5.77 13.44
C LEU A 294 3.05 -6.30 14.89
N PRO A 295 3.62 -5.69 15.94
CA PRO A 295 3.47 -6.20 17.31
C PRO A 295 2.03 -6.20 17.83
N ALA A 296 1.15 -5.34 17.30
CA ALA A 296 -0.24 -5.18 17.76
C ALA A 296 -1.26 -5.96 16.90
N VAL A 297 -0.78 -6.80 15.97
CA VAL A 297 -1.64 -7.56 15.04
C VAL A 297 -2.29 -8.77 15.72
N LEU A 298 -1.52 -9.54 16.50
CA LEU A 298 -2.03 -10.71 17.21
C LEU A 298 -2.51 -10.32 18.63
N PRO A 299 -3.54 -10.98 19.16
CA PRO A 299 -3.94 -10.83 20.57
C PRO A 299 -2.80 -11.22 21.52
N LEU A 300 -2.69 -10.53 22.66
CA LEU A 300 -1.69 -10.80 23.70
C LEU A 300 -2.30 -11.40 24.96
N GLY A 301 -1.68 -12.45 25.49
CA GLY A 301 -2.12 -13.12 26.72
C GLY A 301 -3.53 -13.70 26.58
N GLU A 302 -4.46 -13.25 27.43
CA GLU A 302 -5.86 -13.70 27.47
C GLU A 302 -6.79 -12.92 26.52
N GLU A 303 -6.25 -11.99 25.72
CA GLU A 303 -7.04 -11.24 24.75
C GLU A 303 -7.65 -12.17 23.70
N LYS A 304 -8.94 -11.94 23.39
CA LYS A 304 -9.62 -12.63 22.29
C LYS A 304 -9.38 -11.90 20.96
N PRO A 305 -9.31 -12.62 19.82
CA PRO A 305 -9.36 -12.00 18.50
C PRO A 305 -10.53 -11.03 18.37
N SER A 306 -10.27 -9.82 17.92
CA SER A 306 -11.24 -8.73 17.81
C SER A 306 -11.25 -8.17 16.39
N ALA A 307 -12.24 -7.32 16.06
CA ALA A 307 -12.27 -6.62 14.77
C ALA A 307 -10.98 -5.82 14.51
N ALA A 308 -10.37 -5.23 15.54
CA ALA A 308 -9.11 -4.52 15.42
C ALA A 308 -7.95 -5.45 15.03
N HIS A 309 -7.87 -6.66 15.61
CA HIS A 309 -6.86 -7.66 15.23
C HIS A 309 -7.02 -8.08 13.76
N ARG A 310 -8.27 -8.33 13.32
CA ARG A 310 -8.57 -8.70 11.92
C ARG A 310 -8.22 -7.59 10.94
N ALA A 311 -8.54 -6.34 11.26
CA ALA A 311 -8.22 -5.17 10.44
C ALA A 311 -6.71 -4.93 10.31
N ARG A 312 -5.97 -5.02 11.42
CA ARG A 312 -4.49 -4.90 11.39
C ARG A 312 -3.85 -6.04 10.61
N LEU A 313 -4.38 -7.26 10.74
CA LEU A 313 -3.89 -8.40 9.97
C LEU A 313 -4.12 -8.21 8.46
N ALA A 314 -5.30 -7.73 8.07
CA ALA A 314 -5.60 -7.44 6.66
C ALA A 314 -4.70 -6.33 6.09
N LEU A 315 -4.45 -5.27 6.86
CA LEU A 315 -3.53 -4.21 6.46
C LEU A 315 -2.07 -4.71 6.36
N ALA A 316 -1.64 -5.56 7.29
CA ALA A 316 -0.32 -6.20 7.24
C ALA A 316 -0.19 -7.11 6.01
N GLU A 317 -1.23 -7.87 5.65
CA GLU A 317 -1.26 -8.69 4.44
C GLU A 317 -1.22 -7.85 3.16
N ALA A 318 -1.95 -6.74 3.10
CA ALA A 318 -1.90 -5.81 1.98
C ALA A 318 -0.48 -5.22 1.81
N ALA A 319 0.16 -4.80 2.90
CA ALA A 319 1.56 -4.36 2.86
C ALA A 319 2.50 -5.48 2.38
N GLY A 320 2.35 -6.69 2.90
CA GLY A 320 3.11 -7.87 2.46
C GLY A 320 2.93 -8.16 0.96
N THR A 321 1.72 -7.96 0.44
CA THR A 321 1.36 -8.12 -0.97
C THR A 321 2.06 -7.08 -1.87
N VAL A 322 2.06 -5.81 -1.46
CA VAL A 322 2.79 -4.73 -2.15
C VAL A 322 4.30 -5.00 -2.16
N LEU A 323 4.86 -5.41 -1.03
CA LEU A 323 6.29 -5.79 -0.94
C LEU A 323 6.62 -6.94 -1.90
N ALA A 324 5.80 -8.00 -1.93
CA ALA A 324 6.00 -9.14 -2.82
C ALA A 324 5.84 -8.80 -4.31
N GLY A 325 4.90 -7.92 -4.66
CA GLY A 325 4.72 -7.41 -6.02
C GLY A 325 5.92 -6.59 -6.49
N GLY A 326 6.36 -5.64 -5.67
CA GLY A 326 7.51 -4.80 -5.99
C GLY A 326 8.83 -5.57 -6.09
N LEU A 327 9.12 -6.49 -5.15
CA LEU A 327 10.29 -7.36 -5.24
C LEU A 327 10.27 -8.20 -6.54
N SER A 328 9.10 -8.71 -6.93
CA SER A 328 8.92 -9.44 -8.18
C SER A 328 9.30 -8.62 -9.41
N LEU A 329 8.93 -7.33 -9.44
CA LEU A 329 9.25 -6.41 -10.54
C LEU A 329 10.75 -6.12 -10.59
N LEU A 330 11.40 -6.02 -9.42
CA LEU A 330 12.86 -5.94 -9.31
C LEU A 330 13.57 -7.26 -9.66
N GLY A 331 12.82 -8.36 -9.84
CA GLY A 331 13.35 -9.70 -10.11
C GLY A 331 14.01 -10.36 -8.90
N ILE A 332 13.59 -9.95 -7.70
CA ILE A 332 14.08 -10.41 -6.40
C ILE A 332 12.99 -11.27 -5.74
N ASP A 333 13.40 -12.34 -5.07
CA ASP A 333 12.47 -13.24 -4.41
C ASP A 333 11.93 -12.64 -3.08
N ALA A 334 10.65 -12.88 -2.80
CA ALA A 334 9.96 -12.49 -1.58
C ALA A 334 9.62 -13.78 -0.80
N PRO A 335 10.48 -14.23 0.11
CA PRO A 335 10.31 -15.55 0.73
C PRO A 335 9.27 -15.51 1.85
N ASP A 336 8.53 -16.61 2.03
CA ASP A 336 7.56 -16.78 3.13
C ASP A 336 8.23 -16.86 4.52
N HIS A 337 9.55 -17.11 4.55
CA HIS A 337 10.41 -17.29 5.72
C HIS A 337 11.82 -16.74 5.44
N LEU A 338 12.51 -16.25 6.49
CA LEU A 338 13.90 -15.79 6.42
C LEU A 338 14.73 -16.41 7.54
#